data_AF-A0ABD5BHV5-F1
#
_entry.id   AF-A0ABD5BHV5-F1
#
_cell.length_a   1.000
_cell.length_b   1.000
_cell.length_c   1.000
_cell.angle_alpha   90.00
_cell.angle_beta   90.00
_cell.angle_gamma   90.00
#
_symmetry.space_group_name_H-M   'P 1'
#
loop_
_entity.id
_entity.type
_entity.pdbx_description
1 polymer ?
#
loop_
_entity_poly.entity_id
_entity_poly.type
_entity_poly.pdbx_seq_one_letter_code
_entity_poly.pdbx_strand_id
1 'polypeptide(L)' 'MGKGWDESMRAGRRDRIRKEVLHRCAGGPKPEPLDYRGCDGTHRSFYMKGWESVSPTDIAWQCQRYKEKYCVENKKRGVV' A
#
# COMPACT_ATOMS: atom_id res chain seq x y z
N MET A 1 -17.40 -4.81 20.54
CA MET A 1 -16.76 -5.12 19.25
C MET A 1 -15.66 -4.08 19.05
N GLY A 2 -14.48 -4.23 19.64
CA GLY A 2 -13.35 -5.01 19.11
C GLY A 2 -12.28 -4.01 18.60
N LYS A 3 -11.54 -3.36 19.50
CA LYS A 3 -10.53 -2.35 19.15
C LYS A 3 -9.42 -3.01 18.33
N GLY A 4 -9.21 -2.58 17.08
CA GLY A 4 -8.06 -3.00 16.26
C GLY A 4 -8.39 -3.64 14.90
N TRP A 5 -9.60 -4.14 14.66
CA TRP A 5 -9.90 -4.86 13.41
C TRP A 5 -9.95 -3.94 12.18
N ASP A 6 -10.59 -2.77 12.33
CA ASP A 6 -10.59 -1.74 11.28
C ASP A 6 -9.17 -1.24 11.00
N GLU A 7 -8.32 -1.22 12.03
CA GLU A 7 -6.92 -0.83 11.90
C GLU A 7 -6.13 -1.87 11.11
N SER A 8 -6.33 -3.17 11.37
CA SER A 8 -5.71 -4.25 10.59
C SER A 8 -6.12 -4.18 9.12
N MET A 9 -7.43 -4.01 8.85
CA MET A 9 -7.95 -3.93 7.49
C MET A 9 -7.38 -2.70 6.75
N ARG A 10 -7.36 -1.54 7.42
CA ARG A 10 -6.74 -0.32 6.86
C ARG A 10 -5.24 -0.49 6.65
N ALA A 11 -4.54 -1.18 7.54
CA ALA A 11 -3.11 -1.45 7.43
C ALA A 11 -2.82 -2.34 6.21
N GLY A 12 -3.57 -3.42 6.01
CA GLY A 12 -3.43 -4.30 4.84
C GLY A 12 -3.63 -3.57 3.52
N ARG A 13 -4.67 -2.73 3.45
CA ARG A 13 -4.96 -1.93 2.25
C ARG A 13 -3.83 -0.92 1.95
N ARG A 14 -3.36 -0.20 2.97
CA ARG A 14 -2.27 0.78 2.83
C ARG A 14 -0.96 0.12 2.41
N ASP A 15 -0.62 -1.01 3.02
CA ASP A 15 0.61 -1.73 2.73
C ASP A 15 0.64 -2.24 1.28
N ARG A 16 -0.46 -2.82 0.79
CA ARG A 16 -0.53 -3.26 -0.60
C ARG A 16 -0.39 -2.11 -1.58
N ILE A 17 -1.15 -1.04 -1.39
CA ILE A 17 -1.07 0.15 -2.25
C ILE A 17 0.38 0.67 -2.31
N ARG A 18 1.03 0.80 -1.15
CA ARG A 18 2.40 1.30 -1.09
C ARG A 18 3.36 0.41 -1.87
N LYS A 19 3.29 -0.91 -1.67
CA LYS A 19 4.18 -1.86 -2.36
C LYS A 19 3.92 -1.92 -3.86
N GLU A 20 2.66 -1.91 -4.31
CA GLU A 20 2.32 -1.85 -5.74
C GLU A 20 2.85 -0.58 -6.41
N VAL A 21 2.71 0.58 -5.74
CA VAL A 21 3.24 1.85 -6.25
C VAL A 21 4.77 1.79 -6.35
N LEU A 22 5.45 1.30 -5.31
CA LEU A 22 6.92 1.18 -5.33
C LEU A 22 7.39 0.21 -6.41
N HIS A 23 6.73 -0.93 -6.57
CA HIS A 23 7.05 -1.90 -7.61
C HIS A 23 6.91 -1.30 -9.01
N ARG A 24 5.79 -0.63 -9.30
CA ARG A 24 5.46 -0.12 -10.64
C ARG A 24 6.15 1.20 -10.98
N CYS A 25 6.44 2.06 -10.00
CA CYS A 25 6.98 3.40 -10.24
C CYS A 25 8.45 3.56 -9.85
N ALA A 26 9.01 2.71 -9.00
CA ALA A 26 10.37 2.83 -8.50
C ALA A 26 11.19 1.54 -8.67
N GLY A 27 10.71 0.56 -9.45
CA GLY A 27 11.41 -0.72 -9.65
C GLY A 27 11.53 -1.55 -8.37
N GLY A 28 10.64 -1.32 -7.39
CA GLY A 28 10.64 -2.03 -6.12
C GLY A 28 10.33 -3.53 -6.27
N PRO A 29 10.48 -4.30 -5.18
CA PRO A 29 10.20 -5.73 -5.19
C PRO A 29 8.72 -6.03 -5.44
N LYS A 30 8.42 -7.25 -5.88
CA LYS A 30 7.05 -7.72 -6.08
C LYS A 30 6.24 -7.56 -4.78
N PRO A 31 5.01 -7.04 -4.84
CA PRO A 31 4.19 -6.85 -3.66
C PRO A 31 3.73 -8.19 -3.09
N GLU A 32 4.24 -8.55 -1.92
CA GLU A 32 3.82 -9.72 -1.15
C GLU A 32 3.27 -9.31 0.22
N PRO A 33 2.21 -9.98 0.71
CA PRO A 33 1.66 -9.69 2.03
C PRO A 33 2.70 -10.02 3.10
N LEU A 34 2.76 -9.21 4.15
CA LEU A 34 3.62 -9.49 5.31
C LEU A 34 3.14 -10.75 6.02
N ASP A 35 4.08 -11.53 6.56
CA ASP A 35 3.76 -12.63 7.48
C ASP A 35 3.26 -12.06 8.80
N TYR A 36 1.95 -11.81 8.87
CA TYR A 36 1.31 -11.24 10.04
C TYR A 36 1.11 -12.31 11.12
N ARG A 37 2.11 -12.49 11.99
CA ARG A 37 2.07 -13.37 13.18
C ARG A 37 1.44 -12.67 14.39
N GLY A 38 0.26 -12.08 14.22
CA GLY A 38 -0.53 -11.60 15.35
C GLY A 38 -0.95 -12.77 16.25
N CYS A 39 -1.00 -12.55 17.58
CA CYS A 39 -1.29 -13.58 18.60
C CYS A 39 -2.64 -14.30 18.43
N ASP A 40 -3.51 -13.84 17.55
CA ASP A 40 -4.74 -14.51 17.13
C ASP A 40 -4.89 -14.46 15.59
N GLY A 41 -5.22 -15.59 14.96
CA GLY A 41 -5.38 -15.69 13.50
C GLY A 41 -6.42 -14.72 12.90
N THR A 42 -7.25 -14.10 13.74
CA THR A 42 -8.24 -13.08 13.39
C THR A 42 -7.58 -11.82 12.84
N HIS A 43 -6.56 -11.29 13.52
CA HIS A 43 -5.92 -10.03 13.09
C HIS A 43 -5.21 -10.19 11.75
N ARG A 44 -4.58 -11.36 11.53
CA ARG A 44 -4.04 -11.78 10.22
C ARG A 44 -5.13 -11.82 9.16
N SER A 45 -6.28 -12.38 9.47
CA SER A 45 -7.41 -12.48 8.53
C SER A 45 -7.91 -11.10 8.10
N PHE A 46 -8.07 -10.14 9.03
CA PHE A 46 -8.49 -8.78 8.69
C PHE A 46 -7.43 -8.02 7.88
N TYR A 47 -6.15 -8.20 8.20
CA TYR A 47 -5.05 -7.65 7.40
C TYR A 47 -5.08 -8.20 5.96
N MET A 48 -5.17 -9.53 5.81
CA MET A 48 -5.23 -10.17 4.49
C MET A 48 -6.45 -9.73 3.69
N LYS A 49 -7.62 -9.60 4.33
CA LYS A 49 -8.81 -9.04 3.69
C LYS A 49 -8.58 -7.60 3.20
N GLY A 50 -7.91 -6.78 4.00
CA GLY A 50 -7.49 -5.43 3.59
C GLY A 50 -6.54 -5.46 2.39
N TRP A 51 -5.56 -6.35 2.40
CA TRP A 51 -4.61 -6.57 1.31
C TRP A 51 -5.31 -7.02 0.02
N GLU A 52 -6.25 -7.95 0.09
CA GLU A 52 -6.97 -8.47 -1.08
C GLU A 52 -8.07 -7.53 -1.59
N SER A 53 -8.51 -6.56 -0.77
CA SER A 53 -9.55 -5.58 -1.13
C SER A 53 -9.09 -4.47 -2.08
N VAL A 54 -7.79 -4.37 -2.39
CA VAL A 54 -7.26 -3.30 -3.26
C VAL A 54 -7.54 -3.60 -4.72
N SER A 55 -8.26 -2.70 -5.38
CA SER A 55 -8.56 -2.81 -6.81
C SER A 55 -7.42 -2.28 -7.70
N PRO A 56 -7.35 -2.68 -8.99
CA PRO A 56 -6.44 -2.08 -9.96
C PRO A 56 -6.60 -0.56 -10.08
N THR A 57 -7.82 -0.04 -9.93
CA THR A 57 -8.12 1.40 -10.00
C THR A 57 -7.49 2.17 -8.84
N ASP A 58 -7.55 1.62 -7.61
CA ASP A 58 -6.87 2.21 -6.45
C ASP A 58 -5.36 2.34 -6.71
N ILE A 59 -4.76 1.30 -7.30
CA ILE A 59 -3.33 1.26 -7.62
C ILE A 59 -3.00 2.31 -8.69
N ALA A 60 -3.76 2.35 -9.78
CA ALA A 60 -3.54 3.30 -10.87
C ALA A 60 -3.58 4.75 -10.38
N TRP A 61 -4.58 5.09 -9.56
CA TRP A 61 -4.71 6.43 -8.98
C TRP A 61 -3.52 6.79 -8.09
N GLN A 62 -3.04 5.86 -7.26
CA GLN A 62 -1.91 6.11 -6.36
C GLN A 62 -0.59 6.24 -7.13
N CYS A 63 -0.40 5.45 -8.18
CA CYS A 63 0.73 5.59 -9.09
C CYS A 63 0.75 6.96 -9.78
N GLN A 64 -0.41 7.46 -10.23
CA GLN A 64 -0.52 8.81 -10.81
C GLN A 64 -0.07 9.87 -9.80
N ARG A 65 -0.61 9.84 -8.58
CA ARG A 65 -0.24 10.79 -7.52
C ARG A 65 1.23 10.73 -7.15
N TYR A 66 1.82 9.53 -7.16
CA TYR A 66 3.24 9.34 -6.89
C TYR A 66 4.10 10.03 -7.96
N LYS A 67 3.78 9.83 -9.25
CA LYS A 67 4.44 10.52 -10.36
C LYS A 67 4.30 12.05 -10.28
N GLU A 68 3.10 12.54 -9.96
CA GLU A 68 2.86 13.98 -9.80
C GLU A 68 3.73 14.57 -8.70
N LYS A 69 3.83 13.91 -7.54
CA LYS A 69 4.71 14.35 -6.44
C LYS A 69 6.18 14.35 -6.86
N TYR A 70 6.67 13.26 -7.45
CA TYR A 70 8.06 13.17 -7.89
C TYR A 70 8.40 14.21 -8.97
N CYS A 71 7.47 14.46 -9.90
CA CYS A 71 7.62 15.52 -10.91
C CYS A 71 7.70 16.90 -10.26
N VAL A 72 6.83 17.19 -9.28
CA VAL A 72 6.86 18.44 -8.51
C VAL A 72 8.16 18.56 -7.71
N GLU A 73 8.64 17.50 -7.08
CA GLU A 73 9.90 17.49 -6.32
C GLU A 73 11.13 17.70 -7.22
N ASN A 74 11.19 17.06 -8.38
CA ASN A 74 12.27 17.27 -9.36
C ASN A 74 12.25 18.71 -9.89
N LYS A 75 11.07 19.27 -10.18
CA LYS A 75 10.93 20.67 -10.61
C LYS A 75 11.38 21.66 -9.52
N LYS A 76 11.14 21.36 -8.24
CA LYS A 76 11.64 22.15 -7.10
C LYS A 76 13.15 22.04 -6.91
N ARG A 77 13.75 20.91 -7.29
CA ARG A 77 15.19 20.64 -7.17
C ARG A 77 16.01 21.12 -8.37
N GLY A 78 15.39 21.67 -9.41
CA GLY A 78 16.09 22.26 -10.56
C GLY A 78 16.86 21.25 -11.41
N VAL A 79 16.52 19.96 -11.33
CA VAL A 79 17.09 18.92 -12.19
C VAL A 79 16.24 18.90 -13.47
N VAL A 80 16.79 19.49 -14.53
CA VAL A 80 16.21 19.53 -15.89
C VAL A 80 16.90 18.47 -16.74
#